data_AF-A0A3N4I988-F1
#
_entry.id   AF-A0A3N4I988-F1
#
_cell.length_a   1.000
_cell.length_b   1.000
_cell.length_c   1.000
_cell.angle_alpha   90.00
_cell.angle_beta   90.00
_cell.angle_gamma   90.00
#
_symmetry.space_group_name_H-M   'P 1'
#
loop_
_entity.id
_entity.type
_entity.pdbx_description
1 polymer ?
#
loop_
_entity_poly.entity_id
_entity_poly.type
_entity_poly.pdbx_seq_one_letter_code
_entity_poly.pdbx_strand_id
1 'polypeptide(L)'
;MQQLELSYVRGKMFVLTTNIAAGNQQGEMVLVQREFAEIARLKLNALWMQQQFVRAEGVGMEFEAWRVRVGGLMMQNTNRGLFIEVEYFSTDYLSAGAPIIREILRTFVPETLQQLNIPADKGRFYGDPLGTEGEREFTLMDTGRQYMEMLRLRPRDDGSARRL
;
A
#
# COMPACT_ATOMS: atom_id res chain seq x y z
N MET A 1 -9.16 7.90 9.19
CA MET A 1 -8.82 6.46 9.29
C MET A 1 -8.87 5.86 7.89
N GLN A 2 -7.94 4.97 7.57
CA GLN A 2 -7.97 4.13 6.38
C GLN A 2 -8.05 2.66 6.79
N GLN A 3 -8.71 1.85 5.96
CA GLN A 3 -8.88 0.42 6.15
C GLN A 3 -8.42 -0.30 4.88
N LEU A 4 -7.68 -1.40 5.05
CA LEU A 4 -7.19 -2.23 3.94
C LEU A 4 -7.50 -3.69 4.25
N GLU A 5 -8.19 -4.33 3.32
CA GLU A 5 -8.40 -5.77 3.30
C GLU A 5 -7.61 -6.35 2.13
N LEU A 6 -6.72 -7.30 2.43
CA LEU A 6 -5.97 -8.05 1.43
C LEU A 6 -6.56 -9.46 1.36
N SER A 7 -6.96 -9.90 0.17
CA SER A 7 -7.65 -11.20 -0.02
C SER A 7 -6.83 -12.41 0.46
N TYR A 8 -5.51 -12.28 0.46
CA TYR A 8 -4.59 -13.32 0.92
C TYR A 8 -4.28 -13.25 2.43
N VAL A 9 -4.65 -12.17 3.14
CA VAL A 9 -4.52 -12.05 4.60
C VAL A 9 -5.88 -12.32 5.25
N ARG A 10 -6.23 -13.60 5.34
CA ARG A 10 -7.59 -14.03 5.73
C ARG A 10 -7.97 -13.59 7.14
N GLY A 11 -9.20 -13.09 7.27
CA GLY A 11 -9.84 -12.78 8.56
C GLY A 11 -9.26 -11.55 9.28
N LYS A 12 -8.34 -10.82 8.67
CA LYS A 12 -7.72 -9.63 9.26
C LYS A 12 -7.84 -8.43 8.33
N MET A 13 -7.75 -7.25 8.92
CA MET A 13 -7.81 -5.96 8.25
C MET A 13 -6.76 -5.03 8.85
N PHE A 14 -6.03 -4.33 8.00
CA PHE A 14 -5.14 -3.26 8.46
C PHE A 14 -5.97 -2.00 8.66
N VAL A 15 -5.66 -1.27 9.73
CA VAL A 15 -6.28 0.03 10.03
C VAL A 15 -5.17 1.03 10.30
N LEU A 16 -5.15 2.11 9.52
CA LEU A 16 -4.23 3.23 9.69
C LEU A 16 -5.01 4.43 10.25
N THR A 17 -4.58 4.92 11.40
CA THR A 17 -5.09 6.15 12.02
C THR A 17 -4.04 7.25 11.85
N THR A 18 -4.49 8.44 11.51
CA THR A 18 -3.59 9.60 11.38
C THR A 18 -3.77 10.46 12.62
N ASN A 19 -2.72 10.62 13.42
CA ASN A 19 -2.76 11.56 14.54
C ASN A 19 -2.38 12.96 14.05
N ILE A 20 -3.39 13.73 13.64
CA ILE A 20 -3.21 15.09 13.11
C ILE A 20 -2.75 16.05 14.24
N ALA A 21 -3.07 15.76 15.51
CA ALA A 21 -2.79 16.65 16.64
C ALA A 21 -1.31 16.67 17.06
N ALA A 22 -0.52 15.67 16.69
CA ALA A 22 0.85 15.52 17.17
C ALA A 22 1.93 16.05 16.20
N GLY A 23 1.55 16.71 15.09
CA GLY A 23 2.49 17.06 14.02
C GLY A 23 3.13 15.83 13.34
N ASN A 24 2.76 14.63 13.78
CA ASN A 24 3.30 13.37 13.31
C ASN A 24 2.57 13.00 12.02
N GLN A 25 3.24 13.19 10.88
CA GLN A 25 2.69 12.80 9.59
C GLN A 25 2.62 11.28 9.40
N GLN A 26 3.29 10.50 10.27
CA GLN A 26 3.22 9.04 10.26
C GLN A 26 1.99 8.57 11.03
N GLY A 27 1.09 7.87 10.33
CA GLY A 27 -0.06 7.25 10.97
C GLY A 27 0.34 6.01 11.77
N GLU A 28 -0.43 5.72 12.82
CA GLU A 28 -0.32 4.48 13.57
C GLU A 28 -1.15 3.40 12.87
N MET A 29 -0.56 2.22 12.70
CA MET A 29 -1.21 1.12 12.00
C MET A 29 -1.35 -0.08 12.91
N VAL A 30 -2.55 -0.65 12.91
CA VAL A 30 -2.90 -1.83 13.68
C VAL A 30 -3.52 -2.89 12.77
N LEU A 31 -3.37 -4.15 13.14
CA LEU A 31 -4.01 -5.28 12.48
C LEU A 31 -5.16 -5.74 13.38
N VAL A 32 -6.38 -5.71 12.85
CA VAL A 32 -7.61 -6.07 13.57
C VAL A 32 -8.31 -7.21 12.87
N GLN A 33 -9.29 -7.81 13.55
CA GLN A 33 -10.19 -8.78 12.93
C GLN A 33 -11.11 -8.10 11.91
N ARG A 34 -11.51 -8.83 10.86
CA ARG A 34 -12.35 -8.29 9.77
C ARG A 34 -13.68 -7.73 10.27
N GLU A 35 -14.25 -8.32 11.31
CA GLU A 35 -15.49 -7.94 11.99
C GLU A 35 -15.42 -6.52 12.56
N PHE A 36 -14.21 -5.97 12.78
CA PHE A 36 -14.05 -4.58 13.17
C PHE A 36 -14.64 -3.60 12.15
N ALA A 37 -14.64 -3.93 10.85
CA ALA A 37 -15.26 -3.10 9.83
C ALA A 37 -16.78 -2.94 10.04
N GLU A 38 -17.44 -4.02 10.48
CA GLU A 38 -18.86 -4.01 10.80
C GLU A 38 -19.13 -3.20 12.05
N ILE A 39 -18.29 -3.35 13.09
CA ILE A 39 -18.37 -2.53 14.30
C ILE A 39 -18.21 -1.05 13.96
N ALA A 40 -17.19 -0.70 13.16
CA ALA A 40 -16.93 0.67 12.74
C ALA A 40 -18.14 1.25 11.98
N ARG A 41 -18.71 0.48 11.05
CA ARG A 41 -19.85 0.92 10.24
C ARG A 41 -21.16 1.01 11.02
N LEU A 42 -21.43 0.08 11.94
CA LEU A 42 -22.74 -0.02 12.60
C LEU A 42 -22.80 0.71 13.93
N LYS A 43 -21.68 0.74 14.68
CA LYS A 43 -21.62 1.31 16.03
C LYS A 43 -20.87 2.64 16.08
N LEU A 44 -19.90 2.85 15.18
CA LEU A 44 -19.06 4.05 15.18
C LEU A 44 -19.33 4.99 14.00
N ASN A 45 -20.41 4.80 13.24
CA ASN A 45 -20.73 5.63 12.06
C ASN A 45 -20.79 7.13 12.35
N ALA A 46 -21.30 7.50 13.54
CA ALA A 46 -21.36 8.90 13.96
C ALA A 46 -19.97 9.54 14.12
N LEU A 47 -18.94 8.73 14.39
CA LEU A 47 -17.56 9.18 14.52
C LEU A 47 -16.83 9.05 13.19
N TRP A 48 -17.00 7.92 12.51
CA TRP A 48 -16.26 7.53 11.32
C TRP A 48 -17.22 7.19 10.18
N MET A 49 -17.40 8.16 9.29
CA MET A 49 -18.13 7.96 8.04
C MET A 49 -17.18 7.54 6.92
N GLN A 50 -17.56 6.50 6.18
CA GLN A 50 -16.80 6.06 5.02
C GLN A 50 -16.89 7.09 3.88
N GLN A 51 -15.76 7.71 3.55
CA GLN A 51 -15.67 8.74 2.50
C GLN A 51 -15.41 8.15 1.12
N GLN A 52 -14.60 7.10 1.05
CA GLN A 52 -14.14 6.51 -0.21
C GLN A 52 -14.11 4.97 -0.11
N PHE A 53 -14.27 4.33 -1.27
CA PHE A 53 -14.14 2.90 -1.44
C PHE A 53 -13.36 2.62 -2.72
N VAL A 54 -12.21 1.98 -2.58
CA VAL A 54 -11.35 1.57 -3.68
C VAL A 54 -11.19 0.06 -3.59
N ARG A 55 -11.33 -0.63 -4.72
CA ARG A 55 -11.06 -2.07 -4.83
C ARG A 55 -10.04 -2.30 -5.93
N ALA A 56 -9.17 -3.29 -5.73
CA ALA A 56 -8.25 -3.74 -6.76
C ALA A 56 -8.74 -5.10 -7.29
N GLU A 57 -8.86 -5.23 -8.61
CA GLU A 57 -9.23 -6.48 -9.28
C GLU A 57 -8.11 -6.85 -10.26
N GLY A 58 -7.59 -8.07 -10.15
CA GLY A 58 -6.38 -8.43 -10.86
C GLY A 58 -6.04 -9.92 -10.78
N VAL A 59 -4.88 -10.24 -11.33
CA VAL A 59 -4.33 -11.60 -11.37
C VAL A 59 -3.00 -11.65 -10.62
N GLY A 60 -2.75 -12.78 -9.96
CA GLY A 60 -1.49 -13.09 -9.31
C GLY A 60 -0.77 -14.19 -10.07
N MET A 61 0.53 -14.01 -10.29
CA MET A 61 1.42 -15.01 -10.85
C MET A 61 2.47 -15.36 -9.82
N GLU A 62 2.71 -16.64 -9.62
CA GLU A 62 3.73 -17.14 -8.70
C GLU A 62 4.84 -17.82 -9.52
N PHE A 63 6.07 -17.45 -9.18
CA PHE A 63 7.31 -17.98 -9.70
C PHE A 63 8.09 -18.58 -8.54
N GLU A 64 9.16 -19.32 -8.82
CA GLU A 64 9.93 -20.05 -7.80
C GLU A 64 10.36 -19.17 -6.60
N ALA A 65 10.86 -17.96 -6.88
CA ALA A 65 11.36 -17.05 -5.86
C ALA A 65 10.49 -15.79 -5.67
N TRP A 66 9.43 -15.62 -6.46
CA TRP A 66 8.70 -14.35 -6.55
C TRP A 66 7.21 -14.55 -6.72
N ARG A 67 6.42 -13.57 -6.30
CA ARG A 67 5.03 -13.45 -6.70
C ARG A 67 4.75 -12.04 -7.17
N VAL A 68 4.07 -11.94 -8.30
CA VAL A 68 3.70 -10.66 -8.93
C VAL A 68 2.19 -10.61 -9.03
N ARG A 69 1.59 -9.55 -8.48
CA ARG A 69 0.14 -9.30 -8.60
C ARG A 69 -0.07 -8.01 -9.39
N VAL A 70 -0.89 -8.08 -10.42
CA VAL A 70 -1.22 -6.94 -11.28
C VAL A 70 -2.73 -6.78 -11.34
N GLY A 71 -3.23 -5.59 -11.06
CA GLY A 71 -4.67 -5.33 -11.05
C GLY A 71 -5.04 -3.89 -11.34
N GLY A 72 -6.28 -3.68 -11.78
CA GLY A 72 -6.87 -2.36 -11.93
C GLY A 72 -7.41 -1.83 -10.60
N LEU A 73 -7.13 -0.57 -10.29
CA LEU A 73 -7.72 0.15 -9.17
C LEU A 73 -9.06 0.73 -9.60
N MET A 74 -10.14 0.26 -9.00
CA MET A 74 -11.51 0.68 -9.30
C MET A 74 -12.06 1.51 -8.15
N MET A 75 -12.57 2.71 -8.47
CA MET A 75 -13.33 3.56 -7.55
C MET A 75 -14.67 3.88 -8.18
N GLN A 76 -15.77 3.50 -7.53
CA GLN A 76 -17.14 3.67 -8.04
C GLN A 76 -17.33 3.10 -9.46
N ASN A 77 -16.76 1.92 -9.73
CA ASN A 77 -16.74 1.25 -11.04
C ASN A 77 -15.97 1.97 -12.15
N THR A 78 -15.26 3.05 -11.83
CA THR A 78 -14.33 3.71 -12.76
C THR A 78 -12.91 3.25 -12.49
N ASN A 79 -12.18 2.86 -13.54
CA ASN A 79 -10.76 2.55 -13.45
C ASN A 79 -9.95 3.84 -13.17
N ARG A 80 -9.19 3.83 -12.08
CA ARG A 80 -8.33 4.92 -11.60
C ARG A 80 -6.85 4.65 -11.85
N GLY A 81 -6.49 3.46 -12.30
CA GLY A 81 -5.11 3.14 -12.66
C GLY A 81 -4.77 1.67 -12.48
N LEU A 82 -3.47 1.40 -12.58
CA LEU A 82 -2.89 0.08 -12.42
C LEU A 82 -2.15 0.00 -11.08
N PHE A 83 -2.30 -1.13 -10.41
CA PHE A 83 -1.54 -1.51 -9.24
C PHE A 83 -0.68 -2.73 -9.57
N ILE A 84 0.57 -2.70 -9.12
CA ILE A 84 1.55 -3.78 -9.27
C ILE A 84 2.17 -4.02 -7.89
N GLU A 85 2.03 -5.24 -7.39
CA GLU A 85 2.73 -5.74 -6.20
C GLU A 85 3.75 -6.79 -6.62
N VAL A 86 4.95 -6.69 -6.05
CA VAL A 86 6.01 -7.67 -6.21
C VAL A 86 6.44 -8.13 -4.81
N GLU A 87 6.38 -9.42 -4.59
CA GLU A 87 6.75 -10.11 -3.35
C GLU A 87 7.95 -11.01 -3.68
N TYR A 88 9.02 -10.92 -2.87
CA TYR A 88 10.22 -11.74 -3.02
C TYR A 88 10.36 -12.68 -1.84
N PHE A 89 10.47 -13.98 -2.09
CA PHE A 89 10.45 -15.00 -1.03
C PHE A 89 11.84 -15.42 -0.54
N SER A 90 12.92 -15.05 -1.23
CA SER A 90 14.25 -15.59 -0.90
C SER A 90 14.93 -14.87 0.26
N THR A 91 14.36 -13.76 0.74
CA THR A 91 14.85 -13.04 1.92
C THR A 91 13.74 -12.18 2.52
N ASP A 92 13.69 -12.14 3.84
CA ASP A 92 12.84 -11.20 4.57
C ASP A 92 13.54 -9.87 4.83
N TYR A 93 14.85 -9.76 4.56
CA TYR A 93 15.61 -8.53 4.82
C TYR A 93 15.48 -7.51 3.69
N LEU A 94 15.11 -6.29 4.06
CA LEU A 94 14.89 -5.21 3.10
C LEU A 94 16.17 -4.84 2.32
N SER A 95 17.33 -4.81 3.00
CA SER A 95 18.66 -4.57 2.38
C SER A 95 18.93 -5.48 1.19
N ALA A 96 18.54 -6.75 1.31
CA ALA A 96 18.79 -7.75 0.28
C ALA A 96 17.68 -7.79 -0.78
N GLY A 97 16.41 -7.70 -0.37
CA GLY A 97 15.26 -7.85 -1.26
C GLY A 97 14.92 -6.59 -2.08
N ALA A 98 15.04 -5.40 -1.48
CA ALA A 98 14.63 -4.15 -2.13
C ALA A 98 15.38 -3.84 -3.43
N PRO A 99 16.72 -4.00 -3.52
CA PRO A 99 17.44 -3.76 -4.78
C PRO A 99 16.96 -4.66 -5.91
N ILE A 100 16.66 -5.93 -5.61
CA ILE A 100 16.25 -6.90 -6.62
C ILE A 100 14.82 -6.62 -7.09
N ILE A 101 13.91 -6.29 -6.17
CA ILE A 101 12.54 -5.87 -6.52
C ILE A 101 12.58 -4.61 -7.40
N ARG A 102 13.43 -3.62 -7.08
CA ARG A 102 13.59 -2.41 -7.90
C ARG A 102 14.09 -2.74 -9.31
N GLU A 103 15.05 -3.65 -9.43
CA GLU A 103 15.57 -4.07 -10.73
C GLU A 103 14.50 -4.78 -11.58
N ILE A 104 13.76 -5.71 -10.98
CA ILE A 104 12.61 -6.36 -11.65
C ILE A 104 11.59 -5.32 -12.13
N LEU A 105 11.23 -4.37 -11.27
CA LEU A 105 10.30 -3.32 -11.67
C LEU A 105 10.84 -2.47 -12.83
N ARG A 106 12.16 -2.27 -12.94
CA ARG A 106 12.77 -1.58 -14.10
C ARG A 106 12.72 -2.44 -15.36
N THR A 107 12.99 -3.73 -15.27
CA THR A 107 13.04 -4.63 -16.42
C THR A 107 11.65 -4.96 -16.98
N PHE A 108 10.67 -5.19 -16.11
CA PHE A 108 9.34 -5.71 -16.51
C PHE A 108 8.30 -4.64 -16.80
N VAL A 109 8.49 -3.41 -16.31
CA VAL A 109 7.58 -2.30 -16.58
C VAL A 109 8.01 -1.65 -17.91
N PRO A 110 7.21 -1.76 -19.00
CA PRO A 110 7.59 -1.25 -20.31
C PRO A 110 8.06 0.21 -20.27
N GLU A 111 8.99 0.59 -21.14
CA GLU A 111 9.45 1.98 -21.28
C GLU A 111 8.29 2.97 -21.50
N THR A 112 7.19 2.54 -22.12
CA THR A 112 5.95 3.33 -22.26
C THR A 112 5.27 3.64 -20.94
N LEU A 113 5.39 2.78 -19.93
CA LEU A 113 4.96 3.10 -18.57
C LEU A 113 5.98 4.00 -17.85
N GLN A 114 7.27 3.92 -18.18
CA GLN A 114 8.29 4.87 -17.67
C GLN A 114 8.01 6.30 -18.14
N GLN A 115 7.44 6.47 -19.35
CA GLN A 115 6.97 7.75 -19.91
C GLN A 115 5.70 8.30 -19.25
N LEU A 116 4.95 7.50 -18.48
CA LEU A 116 3.79 7.96 -17.69
C LEU A 116 4.25 8.68 -16.43
N ASN A 117 5.06 9.74 -16.57
CA ASN A 117 5.46 10.70 -15.54
C ASN A 117 5.46 10.09 -14.14
N ILE A 118 6.13 8.93 -14.03
CA ILE A 118 6.04 8.08 -12.85
C ILE A 118 6.69 8.90 -11.75
N PRO A 119 5.95 9.33 -10.70
CA PRO A 119 6.55 10.12 -9.65
C PRO A 119 7.74 9.34 -9.08
N ALA A 120 8.82 10.05 -8.75
CA ALA A 120 10.08 9.51 -8.20
C ALA A 120 9.92 8.62 -6.95
N ASP A 121 8.68 8.44 -6.48
CA ASP A 121 8.24 7.65 -5.33
C ASP A 121 8.10 6.14 -5.63
N LYS A 122 8.20 5.64 -6.87
CA LYS A 122 8.07 4.19 -7.16
C LYS A 122 9.32 3.40 -6.76
N GLY A 123 9.14 2.41 -5.89
CA GLY A 123 10.22 1.63 -5.26
C GLY A 123 10.59 2.11 -3.85
N ARG A 124 9.86 3.12 -3.34
CA ARG A 124 9.96 3.55 -1.94
C ARG A 124 9.30 2.50 -1.06
N PHE A 125 10.09 1.93 -0.18
CA PHE A 125 9.58 1.12 0.92
C PHE A 125 9.19 2.08 2.06
N TYR A 126 7.90 2.26 2.27
CA TYR A 126 7.35 3.07 3.36
C TYR A 126 7.53 2.36 4.71
N GLY A 127 8.04 3.06 5.73
CA GLY A 127 8.23 2.47 7.07
C GLY A 127 9.69 2.31 7.51
N ASP A 128 10.64 2.89 6.78
CA ASP A 128 11.99 3.16 7.28
C ASP A 128 12.10 4.66 7.69
N PRO A 129 11.87 5.00 8.97
CA PRO A 129 12.03 6.36 9.45
C PRO A 129 13.49 6.80 9.58
N LEU A 130 14.48 5.91 9.42
CA LEU A 130 15.88 6.18 9.79
C LEU A 130 16.90 5.93 8.68
N GLY A 131 16.52 5.39 7.52
CA GLY A 131 17.46 5.08 6.43
C GLY A 131 18.47 3.99 6.83
N THR A 132 18.16 3.25 7.89
CA THR A 132 18.94 2.11 8.37
C THR A 132 18.51 0.89 7.58
N GLU A 133 18.86 0.88 6.28
CA GLU A 133 18.51 -0.18 5.33
C GLU A 133 19.06 -1.57 5.75
N GLY A 134 19.95 -1.66 6.75
CA GLY A 134 20.85 -2.78 6.99
C GLY A 134 20.23 -4.12 7.39
N GLU A 135 19.38 -4.19 8.43
CA GLU A 135 19.18 -5.47 9.15
C GLU A 135 17.75 -5.76 9.60
N ARG A 136 16.77 -4.93 9.22
CA ARG A 136 15.39 -5.15 9.65
C ARG A 136 14.67 -6.14 8.74
N GLU A 137 14.02 -7.13 9.34
CA GLU A 137 13.08 -8.03 8.68
C GLU A 137 11.80 -7.27 8.26
N PHE A 138 11.39 -7.51 7.02
CA PHE A 138 10.17 -7.00 6.43
C PHE A 138 9.00 -7.85 6.90
N THR A 139 8.05 -7.21 7.56
CA THR A 139 6.92 -7.91 8.19
C THR A 139 5.63 -7.74 7.38
N LEU A 140 4.62 -8.53 7.74
CA LEU A 140 3.26 -8.34 7.22
C LEU A 140 2.72 -6.92 7.46
N MET A 141 3.10 -6.29 8.58
CA MET A 141 2.74 -4.89 8.83
C MET A 141 3.37 -3.97 7.79
N ASP A 142 4.61 -4.20 7.38
CA ASP A 142 5.24 -3.37 6.36
C ASP A 142 4.54 -3.47 5.01
N THR A 143 4.00 -4.65 4.67
CA THR A 143 3.12 -4.84 3.50
C THR A 143 1.88 -3.94 3.58
N GLY A 144 1.13 -4.00 4.68
CA GLY A 144 -0.03 -3.13 4.90
C GLY A 144 0.32 -1.65 4.82
N ARG A 145 1.49 -1.27 5.36
CA ARG A 145 2.01 0.10 5.30
C ARG A 145 2.29 0.55 3.87
N GLN A 146 2.89 -0.31 3.02
CA GLN A 146 3.14 0.03 1.60
C GLN A 146 1.85 0.42 0.89
N TYR A 147 0.82 -0.42 1.03
CA TYR A 147 -0.48 -0.20 0.41
C TYR A 147 -1.14 1.10 0.90
N MET A 148 -1.21 1.27 2.22
CA MET A 148 -1.90 2.41 2.81
C MET A 148 -1.18 3.72 2.55
N GLU A 149 0.15 3.77 2.58
CA GLU A 149 0.92 4.98 2.25
C GLU A 149 0.93 5.30 0.76
N MET A 150 0.96 4.28 -0.12
CA MET A 150 0.85 4.48 -1.57
C MET A 150 -0.50 5.09 -1.96
N LEU A 151 -1.58 4.58 -1.39
CA LEU A 151 -2.95 5.04 -1.64
C LEU A 151 -3.35 6.23 -0.77
N ARG A 152 -2.45 6.71 0.10
CA ARG A 152 -2.71 7.87 0.94
C ARG A 152 -2.81 9.11 0.07
N LEU A 153 -3.98 9.72 0.08
CA LEU A 153 -4.17 11.05 -0.46
C LEU A 153 -3.35 12.04 0.37
N ARG A 154 -2.19 12.43 -0.15
CA ARG A 154 -1.47 13.61 0.33
C ARG A 154 -1.95 14.82 -0.50
N PRO A 155 -2.17 15.98 0.14
CA PRO A 155 -2.11 17.23 -0.60
C PRO A 155 -0.78 17.26 -1.35
N ARG A 156 -0.79 17.60 -2.63
CA ARG A 156 0.43 17.97 -3.34
C ARG A 156 1.07 19.16 -2.62
N ASP A 157 2.38 19.32 -2.79
CA ASP A 157 3.12 20.47 -2.26
C ASP A 157 2.60 21.82 -2.80
N ASP A 158 1.78 21.80 -3.86
CA ASP A 158 1.06 22.95 -4.43
C ASP A 158 -0.33 23.22 -3.79
N GLY A 159 -0.71 22.45 -2.76
CA GLY A 159 -2.02 22.57 -2.09
C GLY A 159 -3.19 21.90 -2.81
N SER A 160 -2.98 21.28 -3.98
CA SER A 160 -4.03 20.52 -4.67
C SER A 160 -4.09 19.07 -4.18
N ALA A 161 -5.28 18.50 -4.01
CA ALA A 161 -5.41 17.09 -3.68
C ALA A 161 -4.98 16.22 -4.87
N ARG A 162 -4.18 15.16 -4.66
CA ARG A 162 -3.98 14.11 -5.69
C ARG A 162 -5.37 13.56 -6.04
N ARG A 163 -5.86 13.83 -7.25
CA ARG A 163 -7.06 13.17 -7.78
C ARG A 163 -6.64 11.79 -8.27
N LEU A 164 -7.18 10.74 -7.65
CA LEU A 164 -7.19 9.40 -8.23
C LEU A 164 -8.15 9.38 -9.42
#